data_AF-A0A267MJ58-F1
#
_entry.id   AF-A0A267MJ58-F1
#
_cell.length_a   1.000
_cell.length_b   1.000
_cell.length_c   1.000
_cell.angle_alpha   90.00
_cell.angle_beta   90.00
_cell.angle_gamma   90.00
#
_symmetry.space_group_name_H-M   'P 1'
#
loop_
_entity.id
_entity.type
_entity.pdbx_description
1 polymer ?
#
loop_
_entity_poly.entity_id
_entity_poly.type
_entity_poly.pdbx_seq_one_letter_code
_entity_poly.pdbx_strand_id
1 'polypeptide(L)' 'MKWVAMSDGTIPDGALKFGYEADGTPLYVARAYYAGGLHLGKVRPGFEGALIPYAGTEVVVKFYEVLCI' A
#
# COMPACT_ATOMS: atom_id res chain seq x y z
N MET A 1 3.80 -9.95 -12.85
CA MET A 1 4.08 -8.77 -11.99
C MET A 1 3.61 -7.47 -12.65
N LYS A 2 2.65 -6.79 -12.04
CA LYS A 2 2.09 -5.51 -12.51
C LYS A 2 1.64 -4.65 -11.33
N TRP A 3 1.64 -3.33 -11.52
CA TRP A 3 1.01 -2.40 -10.58
C TRP A 3 -0.46 -2.23 -10.95
N VAL A 4 -1.35 -2.40 -9.98
CA VAL A 4 -2.80 -2.29 -10.18
C VAL A 4 -3.30 -1.11 -9.36
N ALA A 5 -3.95 -0.16 -10.03
CA ALA A 5 -4.53 1.02 -9.38
C ALA A 5 -5.68 0.60 -8.45
N MET A 6 -5.63 1.10 -7.21
CA MET A 6 -6.61 0.85 -6.16
C MET A 6 -6.95 2.15 -5.45
N SER A 7 -8.02 2.11 -4.67
CA SER A 7 -8.35 3.21 -3.76
C SER A 7 -8.97 2.75 -2.45
N ASP A 8 -8.99 3.65 -1.46
CA ASP A 8 -9.82 3.54 -0.26
C ASP A 8 -9.64 2.23 0.53
N GLY A 9 -8.39 1.75 0.60
CA GLY A 9 -8.03 0.55 1.37
C GLY A 9 -8.30 -0.78 0.65
N THR A 10 -8.83 -0.73 -0.57
CA THR A 10 -9.06 -1.94 -1.38
C THR A 10 -7.74 -2.61 -1.80
N ILE A 11 -7.77 -3.93 -1.88
CA ILE A 11 -6.63 -4.77 -2.25
C ILE A 11 -7.10 -5.73 -3.34
N PRO A 12 -6.42 -5.80 -4.49
CA PRO A 12 -6.82 -6.63 -5.60
C PRO A 12 -6.44 -8.10 -5.36
N ASP A 13 -7.12 -8.99 -6.07
CA ASP A 13 -6.69 -10.38 -6.17
C ASP A 13 -5.29 -10.47 -6.80
N GLY A 14 -4.49 -11.41 -6.30
CA GLY A 14 -3.11 -11.60 -6.75
C GLY A 14 -2.13 -10.55 -6.20
N ALA A 15 -2.54 -9.71 -5.24
CA ALA A 15 -1.64 -8.80 -4.54
C ALA A 15 -0.49 -9.56 -3.86
N LEU A 16 0.74 -9.09 -4.08
CA LEU A 16 1.94 -9.69 -3.52
C LEU A 16 2.00 -9.41 -2.01
N LYS A 17 1.75 -10.47 -1.23
CA LYS A 17 1.95 -10.46 0.22
C LYS A 17 3.45 -10.47 0.52
N PHE A 18 3.93 -9.48 1.26
CA PHE A 18 5.36 -9.30 1.53
C PHE A 18 5.71 -9.30 3.02
N GLY A 19 4.71 -9.22 3.90
CA GLY A 19 4.97 -9.28 5.34
C GLY A 19 3.69 -9.45 6.15
N TYR A 20 3.84 -9.29 7.46
CA TYR A 20 2.76 -9.38 8.44
C TYR A 20 2.93 -8.31 9.51
N GLU A 21 1.81 -7.80 10.02
CA GLU A 21 1.76 -7.08 11.29
C GLU A 21 2.05 -8.04 12.46
N ALA A 22 2.25 -7.48 13.66
CA ALA A 22 2.52 -8.27 14.87
C ALA A 22 1.37 -9.25 15.23
N ASP A 23 0.13 -8.93 14.83
CA ASP A 23 -1.04 -9.78 15.02
C ASP A 23 -1.25 -10.83 13.90
N GLY A 24 -0.32 -10.89 12.93
CA GLY A 24 -0.41 -11.79 11.79
C GLY A 24 -1.24 -11.27 10.62
N THR A 25 -1.75 -10.03 10.67
CA THR A 25 -2.47 -9.43 9.53
C THR A 25 -1.51 -9.24 8.35
N PRO A 26 -1.85 -9.71 7.14
CA PRO A 26 -0.95 -9.62 5.99
C PRO A 26 -0.73 -8.18 5.51
N LEU A 27 0.51 -7.88 5.12
CA LEU A 27 0.92 -6.64 4.46
C LEU A 27 1.21 -6.88 2.97
N TYR A 28 0.77 -5.93 2.15
CA TYR A 28 0.92 -5.95 0.70
C TYR A 28 1.74 -4.75 0.23
N VAL A 29 2.52 -4.95 -0.83
CA VAL A 29 3.37 -3.89 -1.40
C VAL A 29 2.50 -2.87 -2.13
N ALA A 30 2.59 -1.62 -1.71
CA ALA A 30 1.91 -0.50 -2.34
C ALA A 30 2.90 0.56 -2.82
N ARG A 31 2.46 1.42 -3.72
CA ARG A 31 3.14 2.69 -4.04
C ARG A 31 2.13 3.78 -4.30
N ALA A 32 2.47 5.02 -3.99
CA ALA A 32 1.59 6.16 -4.22
C ALA A 32 2.38 7.41 -4.59
N TYR A 33 1.78 8.27 -5.43
CA TYR A 33 2.31 9.60 -5.67
C TYR A 33 1.93 10.51 -4.50
N TYR A 34 2.93 11.16 -3.90
CA TYR A 34 2.75 12.11 -2.80
C TYR A 34 3.85 13.15 -2.82
N ALA A 35 3.50 14.43 -2.59
CA ALA A 35 4.44 15.55 -2.57
C ALA A 35 5.43 15.60 -3.77
N GLY A 36 4.94 15.30 -4.97
CA GLY A 36 5.73 15.32 -6.21
C GLY A 36 6.63 14.11 -6.44
N GLY A 37 6.66 13.15 -5.52
CA GLY A 37 7.43 11.91 -5.63
C GLY A 37 6.55 10.66 -5.70
N LEU A 38 7.14 9.56 -6.18
CA LEU A 38 6.55 8.23 -6.10
C LEU A 38 7.18 7.48 -4.92
N HIS A 39 6.37 7.09 -3.95
CA HIS A 39 6.82 6.49 -2.70
C HIS A 39 6.31 5.06 -2.59
N LEU A 40 7.20 4.13 -2.24
CA LEU A 40 6.82 2.77 -1.86
C LEU A 40 6.26 2.76 -0.44
N GLY A 41 5.35 1.83 -0.18
CA GLY A 41 4.70 1.68 1.11
C GLY A 41 4.00 0.34 1.25
N LYS A 42 3.03 0.31 2.16
CA LYS A 42 2.26 -0.90 2.50
C LYS A 42 0.77 -0.60 2.53
N VAL A 43 -0.04 -1.62 2.25
CA VAL A 43 -1.48 -1.62 2.52
C VAL A 43 -1.86 -2.96 3.16
N ARG A 44 -2.93 -2.97 3.96
CA ARG A 44 -3.52 -4.19 4.51
C ARG A 44 -5.02 -4.04 4.70
N PRO A 45 -5.76 -5.15 4.87
CA PRO A 45 -7.17 -5.09 5.27
C PRO A 45 -7.35 -4.24 6.53
N GLY A 46 -8.36 -3.37 6.49
CA GLY A 46 -8.67 -2.43 7.58
C GLY A 46 -7.92 -1.10 7.51
N PHE A 47 -6.94 -0.93 6.61
CA PHE A 47 -6.43 0.41 6.30
C PHE A 47 -7.39 1.16 5.39
N GLU A 48 -7.37 2.48 5.53
CA GLU A 48 -8.14 3.40 4.74
C GLU A 48 -7.50 3.78 3.40
N GLY A 49 -6.25 3.34 3.17
CA GLY A 49 -5.42 3.63 2.00
C GLY A 49 -4.01 3.04 2.17
N ALA A 50 -3.11 3.33 1.23
CA ALA A 50 -1.71 2.94 1.38
C ALA A 50 -0.99 3.85 2.40
N LEU A 51 -0.22 3.25 3.31
CA LEU A 51 0.71 3.96 4.18
C LEU A 51 2.05 4.07 3.48
N ILE A 52 2.52 5.30 3.24
CA ILE A 52 3.85 5.59 2.73
C ILE A 52 4.67 6.36 3.79
N PRO A 53 5.99 6.13 3.90
CA PRO A 53 6.84 6.96 4.71
C PRO A 53 7.12 8.28 3.98
N TYR A 54 6.89 9.40 4.66
CA TYR A 54 7.22 10.72 4.15
C TYR A 54 7.59 11.65 5.30
N ALA A 55 8.72 12.37 5.17
CA ALA A 55 9.18 13.36 6.15
C ALA A 55 9.18 12.90 7.62
N GLY A 56 9.54 11.63 7.87
CA GLY A 56 9.63 11.05 9.22
C GLY A 56 8.30 10.56 9.81
N THR A 57 7.19 10.64 9.07
CA THR A 57 5.89 10.08 9.46
C THR A 57 5.39 9.07 8.43
N GLU A 58 4.35 8.30 8.77
CA GLU A 58 3.54 7.59 7.79
C GLU A 58 2.36 8.47 7.35
N VAL A 59 2.10 8.50 6.05
CA VAL A 59 0.98 9.22 5.43
C VAL A 59 0.06 8.22 4.77
N VAL A 60 -1.25 8.36 5.00
CA VAL A 60 -2.29 7.58 4.31
C VAL A 60 -2.61 8.26 2.97
N VAL A 61 -2.44 7.53 1.87
CA VAL A 61 -2.82 7.99 0.53
C VAL A 61 -3.98 7.15 0.00
N LYS A 62 -5.08 7.81 -0.36
CA LYS A 62 -6.32 7.16 -0.80
C LYS A 62 -6.23 6.53 -2.18
N PHE A 63 -5.43 7.10 -3.09
CA PHE A 63 -5.20 6.57 -4.43
C PHE A 63 -3.76 6.08 -4.55
N TYR A 64 -3.60 4.79 -4.88
CA TYR A 64 -2.32 4.12 -4.88
C TYR A 64 -2.35 2.94 -5.85
N GLU A 65 -1.21 2.29 -6.03
CA GLU A 65 -1.12 1.03 -6.77
C GLU A 65 -0.60 -0.08 -5.88
N VAL A 66 -1.10 -1.29 -6.08
CA VAL A 66 -0.64 -2.51 -5.39
C VAL A 66 0.11 -3.40 -6.36
N LEU A 67 1.27 -3.92 -5.95
CA LEU A 67 2.03 -4.86 -6.76
C LEU A 67 1.35 -6.23 -6.75
N CYS A 68 0.97 -6.73 -7.92
CA CYS A 68 0.33 -8.02 -8.11
C CYS A 68 1.22 -8.95 -8.93
N ILE A 69 1.16 -10.27 -8.67
CA ILE A 69 1.90 -11.28 -9.42
C ILE A 69 1.15 -11.78 -10.65
#